data_AF-A0A1I1F4L0-F1
#
_entry.id   AF-A0A1I1F4L0-F1
#
_cell.length_a   1.000
_cell.length_b   1.000
_cell.length_c   1.000
_cell.angle_alpha   90.00
_cell.angle_beta   90.00
_cell.angle_gamma   90.00
#
_symmetry.space_group_name_H-M   'P 1'
#
loop_
_entity.id
_entity.type
_entity.pdbx_description
1 polymer ?
#
loop_
_entity_poly.entity_id
_entity_poly.type
_entity_poly.pdbx_seq_one_letter_code
_entity_poly.pdbx_strand_id
1 'polypeptide(L)'
;MNQTVVNNIIMKCHIGRLPLLAFMLALMLFAGCAEKTEFRNVMVTEVPNFYEPADNRYLVLQPVGNLYFEWERASSEDNSIVYYDLLFDRPEGDFSSPVYVVPSDNRGIGTGATLSHSTLDRIAAMMGVEPGMEGAFKWTVRSSRGLNQVVATSYRTITVVRLTSVPALQAGELLYIAGEGAEEGQQVKRLSEHIYEIYTHLEADKPYYFYSELGGNRRTFTVVKEDNTFRETYDAPEGSTVSASGEYRLKLDFETAVVTIQRVDKVEIRVSWTSAKEAFQYAGKGIWELKDYNVRLTSTDWGFDERYKIIFTVNGVEEEWGQAGTFYDPRPSIDRPGYRDMAPTESGQWAGAQFKFPNELCDPGNLSRYYTDVRISMTAERNYTHDFLNIRD
;
A
#
# COMPACT_ATOMS: atom_id res chain seq x y z
N MET A 1 -70.17 22.58 -15.81
CA MET A 1 -71.46 21.94 -16.14
C MET A 1 -71.96 21.21 -14.90
N ASN A 2 -73.24 21.40 -14.61
CA ASN A 2 -74.02 20.99 -13.43
C ASN A 2 -73.82 19.53 -12.99
N GLN A 3 -73.58 19.34 -11.68
CA GLN A 3 -74.51 18.89 -10.62
C GLN A 3 -74.91 17.42 -10.71
N THR A 4 -74.72 16.67 -9.62
CA THR A 4 -75.86 16.08 -8.88
C THR A 4 -75.44 15.83 -7.41
N VAL A 5 -76.35 16.14 -6.49
CA VAL A 5 -76.27 15.89 -5.03
C VAL A 5 -77.36 14.85 -4.68
N VAL A 6 -77.31 14.34 -3.43
CA VAL A 6 -78.39 13.77 -2.57
C VAL A 6 -78.23 12.23 -2.38
N ASN A 7 -78.23 11.56 -1.21
CA ASN A 7 -78.55 11.82 0.22
C ASN A 7 -77.92 10.76 1.18
N ASN A 8 -78.03 11.05 2.50
CA ASN A 8 -77.68 10.34 3.76
C ASN A 8 -78.03 8.83 3.95
N ILE A 9 -77.39 8.16 4.94
CA ILE A 9 -77.99 7.32 6.04
C ILE A 9 -76.95 6.99 7.16
N ILE A 10 -77.44 6.93 8.41
CA ILE A 10 -76.77 6.73 9.71
C ILE A 10 -76.90 5.27 10.19
N MET A 11 -75.95 4.68 10.94
CA MET A 11 -76.30 3.76 12.06
C MET A 11 -75.20 3.60 13.12
N LYS A 12 -75.65 3.51 14.39
CA LYS A 12 -74.91 3.64 15.67
C LYS A 12 -74.40 2.30 16.24
N CYS A 13 -73.40 2.45 17.12
CA CYS A 13 -72.70 1.51 17.99
C CYS A 13 -73.57 0.89 19.12
N HIS A 14 -73.28 -0.35 19.50
CA HIS A 14 -73.63 -0.92 20.81
C HIS A 14 -72.50 -1.75 21.43
N ILE A 15 -72.38 -1.58 22.75
CA ILE A 15 -71.28 -1.94 23.66
C ILE A 15 -71.55 -3.31 24.30
N GLY A 16 -70.52 -4.17 24.36
CA GLY A 16 -70.53 -5.43 25.13
C GLY A 16 -69.38 -5.48 26.14
N ARG A 17 -69.71 -5.70 27.41
CA ARG A 17 -68.82 -5.82 28.58
C ARG A 17 -68.03 -7.13 28.55
N LEU A 18 -66.72 -7.10 28.82
CA LEU A 18 -65.87 -8.26 29.12
C LEU A 18 -64.94 -7.94 30.32
N PRO A 19 -64.65 -8.90 31.22
CA PRO A 19 -64.49 -8.62 32.65
C PRO A 19 -63.04 -8.32 33.08
N LEU A 20 -62.97 -7.53 34.16
CA LEU A 20 -61.82 -6.99 34.89
C LEU A 20 -60.83 -8.03 35.48
N LEU A 21 -60.95 -9.32 35.13
CA LEU A 21 -60.15 -10.42 35.71
C LEU A 21 -58.91 -10.79 34.88
N ALA A 22 -58.84 -10.36 33.61
CA ALA A 22 -57.69 -10.64 32.74
C ALA A 22 -56.52 -9.64 32.92
N PHE A 23 -56.75 -8.51 33.61
CA PHE A 23 -55.71 -7.48 33.82
C PHE A 23 -54.87 -7.73 35.08
N MET A 24 -55.33 -8.57 36.00
CA MET A 24 -54.64 -8.83 37.28
C MET A 24 -53.73 -10.07 37.25
N LEU A 25 -53.79 -10.89 36.19
CA LEU A 25 -52.90 -12.04 35.98
C LEU A 25 -51.72 -11.74 35.03
N ALA A 26 -51.74 -10.60 34.34
CA ALA A 26 -50.64 -10.16 33.47
C ALA A 26 -49.52 -9.42 34.23
N LEU A 27 -49.68 -9.15 35.53
CA LEU A 27 -48.71 -8.42 36.36
C LEU A 27 -47.73 -9.30 37.16
N MET A 28 -47.77 -10.63 37.02
CA MET A 28 -46.92 -11.56 37.81
C MET A 28 -45.88 -12.35 36.99
N LEU A 29 -45.58 -11.98 35.74
CA LEU A 29 -44.61 -12.71 34.89
C LEU A 29 -43.36 -11.91 34.46
N PHE A 30 -43.10 -10.74 35.06
CA PHE A 30 -41.83 -10.03 34.87
C PHE A 30 -41.06 -9.81 36.19
N ALA A 31 -41.13 -10.76 37.11
CA ALA A 31 -40.01 -10.99 38.02
C ALA A 31 -38.94 -11.80 37.27
N GLY A 32 -38.43 -11.25 36.16
CA GLY A 32 -37.15 -11.69 35.64
C GLY A 32 -36.13 -11.32 36.70
N CYS A 33 -35.41 -12.29 37.24
CA CYS A 33 -34.13 -12.01 37.88
C CYS A 33 -33.33 -11.17 36.88
N ALA A 34 -33.21 -9.88 37.14
CA ALA A 34 -32.05 -9.17 36.67
C ALA A 34 -30.89 -9.84 37.40
N GLU A 35 -30.32 -10.89 36.82
CA GLU A 35 -28.93 -11.20 37.08
C GLU A 35 -28.19 -9.93 36.66
N LYS A 36 -27.93 -9.07 37.64
CA LYS A 36 -26.84 -8.12 37.54
C LYS A 36 -25.64 -9.01 37.29
N THR A 37 -25.25 -9.16 36.04
CA THR A 37 -23.89 -9.52 35.67
C THR A 37 -23.03 -8.35 36.15
N GLU A 38 -22.79 -8.29 37.46
CA GLU A 38 -21.70 -7.51 37.99
C GLU A 38 -20.45 -8.18 37.42
N PHE A 39 -19.86 -7.53 36.42
CA PHE A 39 -18.55 -7.91 35.94
C PHE A 39 -17.62 -7.84 37.16
N ARG A 40 -17.22 -9.01 37.66
CA ARG A 40 -16.26 -9.07 38.75
C ARG A 40 -14.96 -8.46 38.23
N ASN A 41 -14.66 -7.25 38.67
CA ASN A 41 -13.40 -6.58 38.39
C ASN A 41 -12.30 -7.28 39.20
N VAL A 42 -11.62 -8.23 38.55
CA VAL A 42 -10.52 -9.00 39.14
C VAL A 42 -9.27 -8.12 39.18
N MET A 43 -8.69 -7.92 40.36
CA MET A 43 -7.46 -7.14 40.50
C MET A 43 -6.25 -7.87 39.89
N VAL A 44 -5.27 -7.10 39.44
CA VAL A 44 -3.99 -7.61 38.91
C VAL A 44 -2.84 -6.89 39.62
N THR A 45 -1.76 -7.60 39.90
CA THR A 45 -0.54 -7.00 40.46
C THR A 45 0.29 -6.37 39.36
N GLU A 46 1.20 -5.46 39.73
CA GLU A 46 2.27 -5.07 38.82
C GLU A 46 3.21 -6.25 38.50
N VAL A 47 4.06 -6.06 37.49
CA VAL A 47 5.16 -6.96 37.18
C VAL A 47 6.30 -6.73 38.18
N PRO A 48 6.75 -7.74 38.94
CA PRO A 48 7.72 -7.53 40.02
C PRO A 48 9.14 -7.23 39.56
N ASN A 49 9.60 -7.89 38.49
CA ASN A 49 10.99 -7.82 38.02
C ASN A 49 11.08 -7.91 36.50
N PHE A 50 12.14 -7.32 35.94
CA PHE A 50 12.53 -7.48 34.53
C PHE A 50 13.82 -8.29 34.44
N TYR A 51 13.93 -9.12 33.40
CA TYR A 51 15.09 -9.98 33.16
C TYR A 51 15.89 -9.50 31.96
N GLU A 52 15.25 -9.37 30.80
CA GLU A 52 15.87 -8.93 29.55
C GLU A 52 15.06 -7.80 28.86
N PRO A 53 15.70 -6.95 28.04
CA PRO A 53 17.15 -6.75 27.99
C PRO A 53 17.67 -6.17 29.30
N ALA A 54 18.94 -6.42 29.66
CA ALA A 54 19.62 -5.75 30.76
C ALA A 54 19.45 -4.21 30.70
N ASP A 55 19.40 -3.56 31.86
CA ASP A 55 19.24 -2.10 31.91
C ASP A 55 20.41 -1.37 31.23
N ASN A 56 20.12 -0.22 30.62
CA ASN A 56 21.06 0.56 29.79
C ASN A 56 21.63 -0.21 28.59
N ARG A 57 20.82 -1.09 27.99
CA ARG A 57 21.21 -1.82 26.78
C ARG A 57 21.55 -0.84 25.66
N TYR A 58 22.74 -0.99 25.08
CA TYR A 58 23.15 -0.28 23.87
C TYR A 58 23.06 -1.20 22.65
N LEU A 59 22.51 -0.69 21.53
CA LEU A 59 22.34 -1.46 20.31
C LEU A 59 22.49 -0.59 19.06
N VAL A 60 23.34 -1.00 18.12
CA VAL A 60 23.30 -0.46 16.75
C VAL A 60 22.26 -1.27 15.98
N LEU A 61 21.18 -0.62 15.53
CA LEU A 61 20.12 -1.32 14.81
C LEU A 61 20.64 -1.82 13.47
N GLN A 62 20.05 -2.92 13.01
CA GLN A 62 20.40 -3.59 11.77
C GLN A 62 19.11 -3.86 10.98
N PRO A 63 19.14 -3.90 9.63
CA PRO A 63 17.93 -4.13 8.83
C PRO A 63 17.20 -5.42 9.22
N VAL A 64 17.95 -6.43 9.65
CA VAL A 64 17.45 -7.70 10.17
C VAL A 64 18.00 -7.92 11.58
N GLY A 65 17.12 -8.13 12.55
CA GLY A 65 17.49 -8.39 13.94
C GLY A 65 16.28 -8.31 14.86
N ASN A 66 16.38 -8.92 16.03
CA ASN A 66 15.34 -8.91 17.06
C ASN A 66 15.96 -8.64 18.44
N LEU A 67 15.20 -7.98 19.30
CA LEU A 67 15.48 -7.83 20.72
C LEU A 67 14.38 -8.51 21.53
N TYR A 68 14.77 -9.38 22.44
CA TYR A 68 13.86 -10.09 23.33
C TYR A 68 13.74 -9.33 24.66
N PHE A 69 12.51 -9.18 25.10
CA PHE A 69 12.12 -8.59 26.37
C PHE A 69 11.53 -9.68 27.25
N GLU A 70 11.91 -9.73 28.52
CA GLU A 70 11.45 -10.76 29.45
C GLU A 70 11.27 -10.19 30.84
N TRP A 71 10.21 -10.63 31.52
CA TRP A 71 9.88 -10.18 32.86
C TRP A 71 9.22 -11.27 33.70
N GLU A 72 9.08 -10.99 34.99
CA GLU A 72 8.42 -11.88 35.94
C GLU A 72 6.89 -11.83 35.81
N ARG A 73 6.24 -12.97 35.99
CA ARG A 73 4.78 -13.08 35.88
C ARG A 73 4.09 -12.25 36.97
N ALA A 74 3.16 -11.38 36.57
CA ALA A 74 2.21 -10.76 37.48
C ALA A 74 1.11 -11.76 37.90
N SER A 75 0.45 -11.48 39.02
CA SER A 75 -0.64 -12.31 39.56
C SER A 75 -1.99 -11.61 39.41
N SER A 76 -3.04 -12.38 39.15
CA SER A 76 -4.43 -11.94 39.25
C SER A 76 -5.03 -12.47 40.55
N GLU A 77 -5.98 -11.74 41.13
CA GLU A 77 -6.64 -12.09 42.40
C GLU A 77 -7.26 -13.50 42.39
N ASP A 78 -7.74 -13.96 41.24
CA ASP A 78 -8.39 -15.27 41.06
C ASP A 78 -7.53 -16.28 40.29
N ASN A 79 -6.23 -16.02 40.12
CA ASN A 79 -5.29 -16.83 39.34
C ASN A 79 -5.66 -17.03 37.87
N SER A 80 -6.56 -16.21 37.31
CA SER A 80 -6.88 -16.20 35.88
C SER A 80 -5.74 -15.62 35.02
N ILE A 81 -5.91 -15.72 33.69
CA ILE A 81 -4.94 -15.23 32.69
C ILE A 81 -4.75 -13.72 32.83
N VAL A 82 -3.48 -13.31 32.92
CA VAL A 82 -3.01 -11.92 32.90
C VAL A 82 -2.51 -11.61 31.49
N TYR A 83 -2.89 -10.44 30.98
CA TYR A 83 -2.38 -9.91 29.72
C TYR A 83 -1.30 -8.86 29.97
N TYR A 84 -0.37 -8.70 29.04
CA TYR A 84 0.76 -7.79 29.15
C TYR A 84 0.93 -6.96 27.88
N ASP A 85 1.20 -5.67 28.08
CA ASP A 85 1.67 -4.77 27.05
C ASP A 85 3.02 -4.18 27.47
N LEU A 86 3.96 -4.06 26.52
CA LEU A 86 5.14 -3.23 26.69
C LEU A 86 4.80 -1.80 26.31
N LEU A 87 5.18 -0.88 27.18
CA LEU A 87 5.02 0.56 26.97
C LEU A 87 6.41 1.16 26.75
N PHE A 88 6.56 1.93 25.67
CA PHE A 88 7.79 2.67 25.37
C PHE A 88 7.51 4.17 25.47
N ASP A 89 8.44 4.89 26.10
CA ASP A 89 8.30 6.31 26.33
C ASP A 89 9.67 7.01 26.29
N ARG A 90 9.65 8.33 26.11
CA ARG A 90 10.85 9.16 26.14
C ARG A 90 11.50 9.11 27.54
N PRO A 91 12.80 9.40 27.68
CA PRO A 91 13.47 9.36 28.98
C PRO A 91 12.76 10.16 30.09
N GLU A 92 12.17 11.30 29.73
CA GLU A 92 11.42 12.21 30.61
C GLU A 92 9.95 11.85 30.81
N GLY A 93 9.39 10.90 30.05
CA GLY A 93 7.98 10.51 30.13
C GLY A 93 7.63 9.79 31.44
N ASP A 94 6.37 9.46 31.66
CA ASP A 94 5.91 8.73 32.86
C ASP A 94 5.03 7.52 32.53
N PHE A 95 4.96 7.16 31.24
CA PHE A 95 4.11 6.10 30.69
C PHE A 95 2.60 6.36 30.81
N SER A 96 2.16 7.56 31.21
CA SER A 96 0.74 7.94 31.18
C SER A 96 0.19 8.10 29.75
N SER A 97 1.06 8.52 28.82
CA SER A 97 0.79 8.63 27.38
C SER A 97 1.98 8.06 26.59
N PRO A 98 2.17 6.73 26.61
CA PRO A 98 3.35 6.10 26.01
C PRO A 98 3.41 6.36 24.51
N VAL A 99 4.60 6.60 23.99
CA VAL A 99 4.85 6.81 22.56
C VAL A 99 4.51 5.57 21.74
N TYR A 100 4.75 4.38 22.29
CA TYR A 100 4.41 3.13 21.61
C TYR A 100 3.97 2.05 22.59
N VAL A 101 3.01 1.24 22.17
CA VAL A 101 2.47 0.13 22.95
C VAL A 101 2.45 -1.12 22.07
N VAL A 102 2.98 -2.22 22.59
CA VAL A 102 2.97 -3.51 21.89
C VAL A 102 2.51 -4.62 22.84
N PRO A 103 1.53 -5.45 22.44
CA PRO A 103 1.15 -6.59 23.25
C PRO A 103 2.31 -7.59 23.34
N SER A 104 2.39 -8.32 24.44
CA SER A 104 3.39 -9.39 24.58
C SER A 104 3.17 -10.54 23.60
N ASP A 105 4.16 -11.43 23.50
CA ASP A 105 4.09 -12.61 22.66
C ASP A 105 2.91 -13.51 23.08
N ASN A 106 2.49 -14.40 22.17
CA ASN A 106 1.33 -15.28 22.37
C ASN A 106 0.01 -14.50 22.57
N ARG A 107 -0.19 -13.42 21.82
CA ARG A 107 -1.39 -12.57 21.87
C ARG A 107 -1.58 -11.91 23.24
N GLY A 108 -0.49 -11.43 23.82
CA GLY A 108 -0.50 -10.65 25.06
C GLY A 108 -0.48 -11.47 26.34
N ILE A 109 -0.37 -12.81 26.31
CA ILE A 109 -0.36 -13.63 27.55
C ILE A 109 1.04 -14.08 27.96
N GLY A 110 2.04 -13.94 27.08
CA GLY A 110 3.42 -14.28 27.38
C GLY A 110 4.06 -13.29 28.35
N THR A 111 5.03 -13.75 29.12
CA THR A 111 5.92 -12.92 29.97
C THR A 111 7.18 -12.48 29.22
N GLY A 112 7.06 -12.37 27.91
CA GLY A 112 8.11 -11.90 27.02
C GLY A 112 7.54 -11.34 25.73
N ALA A 113 8.33 -10.52 25.05
CA ALA A 113 7.98 -9.95 23.76
C ALA A 113 9.22 -9.90 22.86
N THR A 114 9.06 -10.26 21.59
CA THR A 114 10.13 -10.19 20.60
C THR A 114 9.86 -9.05 19.63
N LEU A 115 10.67 -7.98 19.70
CA LEU A 115 10.55 -6.85 18.79
C LEU A 115 11.67 -6.89 17.75
N SER A 116 11.34 -6.62 16.50
CA SER A 116 12.35 -6.47 15.45
C SER A 116 13.12 -5.16 15.62
N HIS A 117 14.35 -5.10 15.11
CA HIS A 117 15.12 -3.87 15.02
C HIS A 117 14.39 -2.79 14.20
N SER A 118 13.60 -3.18 13.20
CA SER A 118 12.72 -2.27 12.46
C SER A 118 11.66 -1.62 13.37
N THR A 119 11.07 -2.39 14.28
CA THR A 119 10.14 -1.85 15.28
C THR A 119 10.85 -0.91 16.26
N LEU A 120 12.06 -1.24 16.72
CA LEU A 120 12.84 -0.37 17.59
C LEU A 120 13.28 0.92 16.89
N ASP A 121 13.64 0.86 15.61
CA ASP A 121 13.98 2.02 14.79
C ASP A 121 12.79 2.97 14.68
N ARG A 122 11.60 2.40 14.42
CA ARG A 122 10.33 3.12 14.43
C ARG A 122 10.05 3.82 15.76
N ILE A 123 10.26 3.12 16.89
CA ILE A 123 10.08 3.70 18.22
C ILE A 123 11.00 4.92 18.41
N ALA A 124 12.28 4.78 18.08
CA ALA A 124 13.24 5.88 18.16
C ALA A 124 12.85 7.06 17.24
N ALA A 125 12.35 6.76 16.04
CA ALA A 125 11.88 7.77 15.09
C ALA A 125 10.68 8.57 15.61
N MET A 126 9.68 7.90 16.21
CA MET A 126 8.54 8.57 16.86
C MET A 126 8.95 9.45 18.05
N MET A 127 10.16 9.25 18.57
CA MET A 127 10.76 10.06 19.61
C MET A 127 11.67 11.18 19.07
N GLY A 128 11.76 11.34 17.74
CA GLY A 128 12.51 12.41 17.09
C GLY A 128 14.00 12.13 16.91
N VAL A 129 14.43 10.87 17.01
CA VAL A 129 15.83 10.49 16.76
C VAL A 129 16.04 10.42 15.26
N GLU A 130 17.03 11.13 14.72
CA GLU A 130 17.34 11.14 13.28
C GLU A 130 18.02 9.83 12.81
N PRO A 131 17.89 9.45 11.53
CA PRO A 131 18.62 8.30 10.97
C PRO A 131 20.12 8.35 11.23
N GLY A 132 20.72 7.22 11.62
CA GLY A 132 22.14 7.13 11.97
C GLY A 132 22.55 7.80 13.29
N MET A 133 21.63 8.49 13.97
CA MET A 133 21.90 9.11 15.27
C MET A 133 21.54 8.17 16.43
N GLU A 134 22.18 8.42 17.56
CA GLU A 134 21.92 7.75 18.82
C GLU A 134 20.71 8.39 19.52
N GLY A 135 19.85 7.55 20.10
CA GLY A 135 18.74 7.99 20.94
C GLY A 135 18.42 6.98 22.04
N ALA A 136 18.06 7.50 23.21
CA ALA A 136 17.68 6.71 24.36
C ALA A 136 16.18 6.81 24.64
N PHE A 137 15.59 5.71 25.09
CA PHE A 137 14.22 5.64 25.53
C PHE A 137 14.05 4.61 26.63
N LYS A 138 12.93 4.68 27.34
CA LYS A 138 12.62 3.75 28.42
C LYS A 138 11.41 2.90 28.11
N TRP A 139 11.37 1.74 28.73
CA TRP A 139 10.26 0.81 28.62
C TRP A 139 9.86 0.25 29.98
N THR A 140 8.59 -0.11 30.08
CA THR A 140 8.00 -0.82 31.22
C THR A 140 6.92 -1.78 30.72
N VAL A 141 6.32 -2.54 31.62
CA VAL A 141 5.26 -3.50 31.33
C VAL A 141 4.00 -3.10 32.08
N ARG A 142 2.88 -3.10 31.36
CA ARG A 142 1.53 -3.00 31.91
C ARG A 142 0.91 -4.37 31.96
N SER A 143 0.60 -4.86 33.16
CA SER A 143 -0.24 -6.04 33.36
C SER A 143 -1.71 -5.64 33.33
N SER A 144 -2.58 -6.52 32.81
CA SER A 144 -4.00 -6.26 32.74
C SER A 144 -4.86 -7.49 32.94
N ARG A 145 -6.04 -7.26 33.52
CA ARG A 145 -7.13 -8.23 33.65
C ARG A 145 -8.45 -7.52 33.43
N GLY A 146 -9.02 -7.67 32.23
CA GLY A 146 -10.23 -6.95 31.86
C GLY A 146 -9.99 -5.44 31.89
N LEU A 147 -10.76 -4.72 32.72
CA LEU A 147 -10.64 -3.27 32.87
C LEU A 147 -9.55 -2.84 33.87
N ASN A 148 -9.04 -3.75 34.69
CA ASN A 148 -7.99 -3.44 35.66
C ASN A 148 -6.62 -3.55 34.98
N GLN A 149 -5.83 -2.49 35.10
CA GLN A 149 -4.49 -2.42 34.53
C GLN A 149 -3.54 -1.82 35.55
N VAL A 150 -2.33 -2.37 35.64
CA VAL A 150 -1.28 -1.86 36.51
C VAL A 150 0.02 -1.77 35.72
N VAL A 151 0.58 -0.57 35.67
CA VAL A 151 1.90 -0.31 35.08
C VAL A 151 2.95 -0.59 36.15
N ALA A 152 4.01 -1.31 35.79
CA ALA A 152 5.10 -1.57 36.72
C ALA A 152 5.83 -0.28 37.10
N THR A 153 6.17 -0.17 38.38
CA THR A 153 6.97 0.94 38.92
C THR A 153 8.41 0.91 38.42
N SER A 154 8.92 -0.28 38.10
CA SER A 154 10.22 -0.46 37.47
C SER A 154 10.15 -0.14 35.98
N TYR A 155 11.22 0.46 35.47
CA TYR A 155 11.46 0.68 34.04
C TYR A 155 12.93 0.39 33.72
N ARG A 156 13.22 0.13 32.46
CA ARG A 156 14.59 0.01 31.95
C ARG A 156 14.82 0.94 30.77
N THR A 157 16.08 1.32 30.58
CA THR A 157 16.50 2.21 29.50
C THR A 157 17.21 1.42 28.41
N ILE A 158 16.96 1.79 27.15
CA ILE A 158 17.65 1.28 25.97
C ILE A 158 18.16 2.47 25.18
N THR A 159 19.39 2.37 24.69
CA THR A 159 19.98 3.32 23.74
C THR A 159 20.17 2.61 22.41
N VAL A 160 19.67 3.21 21.34
CA VAL A 160 19.80 2.67 19.98
C VAL A 160 20.49 3.67 19.06
N VAL A 161 21.27 3.17 18.11
CA VAL A 161 21.66 3.93 16.91
C VAL A 161 20.71 3.53 15.80
N ARG A 162 20.00 4.52 15.24
CA ARG A 162 19.01 4.31 14.18
C ARG A 162 19.63 3.82 12.89
N LEU A 163 18.82 3.12 12.10
CA LEU A 163 19.20 2.75 10.74
C LEU A 163 19.39 4.01 9.89
N THR A 164 20.34 3.96 8.98
CA THR A 164 20.48 4.97 7.90
C THR A 164 19.64 4.60 6.68
N SER A 165 19.06 3.39 6.64
CA SER A 165 18.18 2.89 5.59
C SER A 165 16.73 2.82 6.06
N VAL A 166 15.79 2.66 5.13
CA VAL A 166 14.38 2.42 5.44
C VAL A 166 14.14 0.90 5.44
N PRO A 167 13.65 0.30 6.54
CA PRO A 167 13.42 -1.15 6.57
C PRO A 167 12.56 -1.61 5.38
N ALA A 168 13.01 -2.64 4.68
CA ALA A 168 12.32 -3.19 3.52
C ALA A 168 10.87 -3.60 3.84
N LEU A 169 10.02 -3.62 2.81
CA LEU A 169 8.65 -4.11 2.99
C LEU A 169 8.64 -5.63 3.13
N GLN A 170 7.77 -6.13 4.00
CA GLN A 170 7.64 -7.55 4.29
C GLN A 170 6.94 -8.30 3.13
N ALA A 171 7.02 -9.63 3.15
CA ALA A 171 6.27 -10.44 2.19
C ALA A 171 4.75 -10.20 2.33
N GLY A 172 4.09 -9.83 1.23
CA GLY A 172 2.67 -9.48 1.20
C GLY A 172 2.35 -8.03 1.58
N GLU A 173 3.36 -7.24 1.97
CA GLU A 173 3.19 -5.80 2.20
C GLU A 173 3.22 -5.05 0.86
N LEU A 174 2.11 -4.37 0.54
CA LEU A 174 1.94 -3.67 -0.74
C LEU A 174 2.15 -2.17 -0.55
N LEU A 175 2.79 -1.53 -1.52
CA LEU A 175 3.12 -0.10 -1.52
C LEU A 175 2.19 0.66 -2.48
N TYR A 176 1.77 1.85 -2.10
CA TYR A 176 0.85 2.71 -2.85
C TYR A 176 1.30 4.17 -2.79
N ILE A 177 0.86 4.96 -3.76
CA ILE A 177 0.98 6.42 -3.74
C ILE A 177 -0.33 7.07 -3.27
N ALA A 178 -0.22 8.19 -2.57
CA ALA A 178 -1.34 9.02 -2.10
C ALA A 178 -0.96 10.50 -2.08
N GLY A 179 -1.94 11.35 -1.74
CA GLY A 179 -1.81 12.80 -1.69
C GLY A 179 -2.63 13.48 -2.78
N GLU A 180 -2.98 14.75 -2.56
CA GLU A 180 -3.83 15.53 -3.47
C GLU A 180 -3.21 15.66 -4.88
N GLY A 181 -1.88 15.65 -4.96
CA GLY A 181 -1.17 15.75 -6.23
C GLY A 181 -0.98 14.43 -6.95
N ALA A 182 -1.42 13.29 -6.39
CA ALA A 182 -1.15 11.97 -6.92
C ALA A 182 -2.41 11.23 -7.36
N GLU A 183 -2.22 10.19 -8.17
CA GLU A 183 -3.28 9.23 -8.50
C GLU A 183 -3.52 8.28 -7.33
N GLU A 184 -4.25 8.78 -6.32
CA GLU A 184 -4.41 8.14 -5.03
C GLU A 184 -4.82 6.66 -5.11
N GLY A 185 -4.14 5.84 -4.30
CA GLY A 185 -4.35 4.41 -4.20
C GLY A 185 -3.76 3.61 -5.36
N GLN A 186 -3.01 4.25 -6.28
CA GLN A 186 -2.27 3.51 -7.29
C GLN A 186 -1.15 2.70 -6.62
N GLN A 187 -1.14 1.40 -6.87
CA GLN A 187 -0.14 0.48 -6.36
C GLN A 187 1.20 0.68 -7.08
N VAL A 188 2.28 0.70 -6.30
CA VAL A 188 3.66 0.74 -6.78
C VAL A 188 4.13 -0.69 -7.09
N LYS A 189 4.76 -0.88 -8.25
CA LYS A 189 5.27 -2.19 -8.67
C LYS A 189 6.51 -2.55 -7.87
N ARG A 190 6.55 -3.77 -7.35
CA ARG A 190 7.79 -4.37 -6.83
C ARG A 190 8.61 -4.95 -7.99
N LEU A 191 9.83 -4.47 -8.20
CA LEU A 191 10.76 -4.98 -9.22
C LEU A 191 11.71 -6.04 -8.65
N SER A 192 12.14 -5.87 -7.40
CA SER A 192 12.97 -6.83 -6.67
C SER A 192 12.69 -6.74 -5.17
N GLU A 193 13.55 -7.33 -4.33
CA GLU A 193 13.33 -7.32 -2.88
C GLU A 193 13.21 -5.91 -2.30
N HIS A 194 14.06 -4.98 -2.75
CA HIS A 194 14.19 -3.61 -2.23
C HIS A 194 13.80 -2.52 -3.22
N ILE A 195 13.59 -2.87 -4.50
CA ILE A 195 13.33 -1.90 -5.56
C ILE A 195 11.86 -1.88 -5.95
N TYR A 196 11.29 -0.69 -5.92
CA TYR A 196 9.91 -0.40 -6.27
C TYR A 196 9.85 0.69 -7.35
N GLU A 197 8.90 0.59 -8.27
CA GLU A 197 8.74 1.54 -9.37
C GLU A 197 7.27 1.85 -9.64
N ILE A 198 6.97 3.10 -9.96
CA ILE A 198 5.64 3.55 -10.37
C ILE A 198 5.75 4.53 -11.52
N TYR A 199 4.79 4.41 -12.43
CA TYR A 199 4.51 5.38 -13.48
C TYR A 199 3.16 6.04 -13.15
N THR A 200 3.15 7.34 -12.90
CA THR A 200 1.97 8.05 -12.39
C THR A 200 1.93 9.49 -12.88
N HIS A 201 0.77 10.12 -12.82
CA HIS A 201 0.65 11.56 -12.98
C HIS A 201 0.81 12.25 -11.63
N LEU A 202 1.60 13.32 -11.60
CA LEU A 202 1.74 14.19 -10.44
C LEU A 202 1.34 15.62 -10.82
N GLU A 203 0.53 16.27 -9.99
CA GLU A 203 0.17 17.69 -10.14
C GLU A 203 1.25 18.60 -9.52
N ALA A 204 1.57 19.70 -10.20
CA ALA A 204 2.52 20.70 -9.71
C ALA A 204 2.10 21.25 -8.34
N ASP A 205 3.09 21.41 -7.46
CA ASP A 205 2.97 22.07 -6.16
C ASP A 205 1.93 21.45 -5.20
N LYS A 206 1.46 20.24 -5.50
CA LYS A 206 0.56 19.47 -4.64
C LYS A 206 1.28 18.29 -4.00
N PRO A 207 0.93 17.95 -2.74
CA PRO A 207 1.63 16.93 -2.00
C PRO A 207 1.33 15.53 -2.55
N TYR A 208 2.38 14.71 -2.64
CA TYR A 208 2.31 13.26 -2.78
C TYR A 208 3.19 12.57 -1.73
N TYR A 209 2.82 11.35 -1.34
CA TYR A 209 3.60 10.49 -0.45
C TYR A 209 3.30 9.04 -0.75
N PHE A 210 4.04 8.13 -0.13
CA PHE A 210 3.80 6.69 -0.26
C PHE A 210 3.30 6.11 1.05
N TYR A 211 2.54 5.04 0.96
CA TYR A 211 2.17 4.26 2.12
C TYR A 211 2.16 2.77 1.78
N SER A 212 2.48 1.93 2.76
CA SER A 212 2.35 0.49 2.64
C SER A 212 1.28 -0.05 3.58
N GLU A 213 0.70 -1.19 3.22
CA GLU A 213 -0.28 -1.90 4.03
C GLU A 213 0.07 -3.37 4.17
N LEU A 214 -0.01 -3.88 5.41
CA LEU A 214 0.11 -5.30 5.74
C LEU A 214 -0.81 -5.64 6.93
N GLY A 215 -1.88 -6.40 6.68
CA GLY A 215 -2.74 -6.92 7.76
C GLY A 215 -3.36 -5.84 8.64
N GLY A 216 -3.68 -4.68 8.08
CA GLY A 216 -4.22 -3.52 8.82
C GLY A 216 -3.17 -2.57 9.40
N ASN A 217 -1.89 -2.94 9.36
CA ASN A 217 -0.80 -2.01 9.69
C ASN A 217 -0.47 -1.14 8.47
N ARG A 218 -0.37 0.17 8.68
CA ARG A 218 0.03 1.13 7.66
C ARG A 218 1.38 1.76 8.03
N ARG A 219 2.31 1.81 7.09
CA ARG A 219 3.52 2.65 7.17
C ARG A 219 3.42 3.75 6.14
N THR A 220 3.99 4.92 6.43
CA THR A 220 3.95 6.07 5.54
C THR A 220 5.38 6.50 5.23
N PHE A 221 5.64 6.88 3.99
CA PHE A 221 6.97 7.28 3.52
C PHE A 221 6.88 8.62 2.78
N THR A 222 7.72 9.55 3.18
CA THR A 222 7.79 10.89 2.58
C THR A 222 9.12 11.06 1.83
N VAL A 223 9.04 11.61 0.63
CA VAL A 223 10.20 11.92 -0.21
C VAL A 223 10.85 13.22 0.26
N VAL A 224 12.17 13.21 0.40
CA VAL A 224 13.03 14.35 0.69
C VAL A 224 13.72 14.77 -0.60
N LYS A 225 13.23 15.84 -1.21
CA LYS A 225 13.60 16.22 -2.58
C LYS A 225 15.03 16.73 -2.68
N GLU A 226 15.50 17.43 -1.65
CA GLU A 226 16.83 18.06 -1.61
C GLU A 226 17.94 17.02 -1.77
N ASP A 227 17.75 15.83 -1.18
CA ASP A 227 18.76 14.77 -1.14
C ASP A 227 18.43 13.60 -2.08
N ASN A 228 17.30 13.64 -2.80
CA ASN A 228 16.75 12.50 -3.54
C ASN A 228 16.64 11.23 -2.68
N THR A 229 16.19 11.39 -1.44
CA THR A 229 15.97 10.29 -0.50
C THR A 229 14.51 10.20 -0.08
N PHE A 230 14.16 9.17 0.68
CA PHE A 230 12.88 9.09 1.36
C PHE A 230 13.05 8.48 2.75
N ARG A 231 12.10 8.76 3.63
CA ARG A 231 12.08 8.25 5.01
C ARG A 231 10.70 7.79 5.40
N GLU A 232 10.62 6.83 6.33
CA GLU A 232 9.37 6.49 7.00
C GLU A 232 8.98 7.63 7.95
N THR A 233 7.71 8.03 7.93
CA THR A 233 7.14 9.10 8.74
C THR A 233 5.96 8.58 9.56
N TYR A 234 5.83 9.08 10.79
CA TYR A 234 4.85 8.58 11.77
C TYR A 234 3.76 9.60 12.12
N ASP A 235 3.98 10.87 11.78
CA ASP A 235 2.97 11.93 11.84
C ASP A 235 2.20 12.03 10.51
N ALA A 236 1.21 12.93 10.46
CA ALA A 236 0.51 13.24 9.22
C ALA A 236 1.52 13.63 8.12
N PRO A 237 1.54 12.94 6.97
CA PRO A 237 2.54 13.21 5.95
C PRO A 237 2.28 14.59 5.32
N GLU A 238 3.23 15.51 5.47
CA GLU A 238 3.24 16.76 4.70
C GLU A 238 3.37 16.48 3.19
N GLY A 239 3.96 15.34 2.83
CA GLY A 239 4.21 14.92 1.46
C GLY A 239 5.37 15.68 0.82
N SER A 240 5.64 15.35 -0.44
CA SER A 240 6.60 16.03 -1.31
C SER A 240 5.88 16.60 -2.52
N THR A 241 6.52 17.49 -3.28
CA THR A 241 5.91 18.11 -4.47
C THR A 241 6.83 18.06 -5.69
N VAL A 242 6.21 18.04 -6.86
CA VAL A 242 6.89 18.30 -8.14
C VAL A 242 6.61 19.73 -8.60
N SER A 243 7.55 20.34 -9.32
CA SER A 243 7.41 21.73 -9.79
C SER A 243 6.62 21.86 -11.09
N ALA A 244 6.27 20.75 -11.73
CA ALA A 244 5.54 20.74 -12.99
C ALA A 244 4.58 19.55 -13.03
N SER A 245 3.34 19.80 -13.45
CA SER A 245 2.38 18.72 -13.64
C SER A 245 2.82 17.85 -14.82
N GLY A 246 2.61 16.55 -14.71
CA GLY A 246 2.88 15.61 -15.79
C GLY A 246 3.13 14.20 -15.30
N GLU A 247 3.59 13.37 -16.23
CA GLU A 247 3.84 11.97 -16.00
C GLU A 247 5.26 11.76 -15.47
N TYR A 248 5.39 10.94 -14.44
CA TYR A 248 6.66 10.65 -13.79
C TYR A 248 6.86 9.15 -13.62
N ARG A 249 8.12 8.74 -13.75
CA ARG A 249 8.66 7.46 -13.30
C ARG A 249 9.37 7.71 -11.97
N LEU A 250 8.87 7.11 -10.91
CA LEU A 250 9.50 7.13 -9.59
C LEU A 250 10.03 5.74 -9.26
N LYS A 251 11.28 5.68 -8.81
CA LYS A 251 11.93 4.43 -8.38
C LYS A 251 12.42 4.59 -6.96
N LEU A 252 11.93 3.75 -6.04
CA LEU A 252 12.31 3.74 -4.64
C LEU A 252 13.22 2.54 -4.36
N ASP A 253 14.35 2.81 -3.72
CA ASP A 253 15.27 1.79 -3.22
C ASP A 253 15.27 1.80 -1.69
N PHE A 254 14.65 0.79 -1.08
CA PHE A 254 14.56 0.65 0.37
C PHE A 254 15.89 0.26 1.02
N GLU A 255 16.84 -0.32 0.27
CA GLU A 255 18.15 -0.67 0.81
C GLU A 255 18.98 0.59 1.06
N THR A 256 18.95 1.53 0.11
CA THR A 256 19.74 2.76 0.16
C THR A 256 18.94 4.00 0.60
N ALA A 257 17.62 3.89 0.75
CA ALA A 257 16.70 5.00 0.99
C ALA A 257 16.71 6.10 -0.09
N VAL A 258 17.13 5.76 -1.32
CA VAL A 258 17.21 6.68 -2.46
C VAL A 258 15.92 6.61 -3.29
N VAL A 259 15.47 7.76 -3.78
CA VAL A 259 14.39 7.86 -4.76
C VAL A 259 14.89 8.54 -6.04
N THR A 260 14.63 7.92 -7.19
CA THR A 260 14.78 8.59 -8.49
C THR A 260 13.42 9.10 -8.94
N ILE A 261 13.34 10.38 -9.33
CA ILE A 261 12.14 11.00 -9.88
C ILE A 261 12.48 11.50 -11.28
N GLN A 262 11.87 10.92 -12.30
CA GLN A 262 12.14 11.28 -13.69
C GLN A 262 10.83 11.60 -14.40
N ARG A 263 10.82 12.66 -15.18
CA ARG A 263 9.67 13.00 -16.02
C ARG A 263 9.64 12.06 -17.23
N VAL A 264 8.46 11.55 -17.55
CA VAL A 264 8.18 10.83 -18.80
C VAL A 264 7.64 11.87 -19.77
N ASP A 265 8.50 12.37 -20.67
CA ASP A 265 8.14 13.43 -21.61
C ASP A 265 7.24 12.92 -22.72
N LYS A 266 7.43 11.66 -23.12
CA LYS A 266 6.69 11.05 -24.24
C LYS A 266 6.74 9.53 -24.19
N VAL A 267 5.67 8.90 -24.67
CA VAL A 267 5.63 7.47 -25.00
C VAL A 267 5.20 7.34 -26.45
N GLU A 268 5.92 6.55 -27.25
CA GLU A 268 5.68 6.40 -28.69
C GLU A 268 5.81 4.96 -29.15
N ILE A 269 5.05 4.59 -30.19
CA ILE A 269 5.32 3.39 -30.97
C ILE A 269 6.21 3.79 -32.14
N ARG A 270 7.32 3.09 -32.34
CA ARG A 270 8.26 3.33 -33.45
C ARG A 270 8.31 2.11 -34.36
N VAL A 271 7.92 2.27 -35.62
CA VAL A 271 8.11 1.23 -36.64
C VAL A 271 9.60 1.14 -36.98
N SER A 272 10.16 -0.07 -36.96
CA SER A 272 11.61 -0.26 -37.07
C SER A 272 12.13 0.13 -38.45
N TRP A 273 11.47 -0.24 -39.53
CA TRP A 273 11.97 0.03 -40.89
C TRP A 273 12.04 1.52 -41.24
N THR A 274 10.94 2.27 -41.02
CA THR A 274 10.84 3.69 -41.42
C THR A 274 11.27 4.65 -40.31
N SER A 275 11.38 4.17 -39.08
CA SER A 275 11.51 4.99 -37.87
C SER A 275 10.35 5.98 -37.65
N ALA A 276 9.21 5.78 -38.32
CA ALA A 276 8.01 6.55 -38.06
C ALA A 276 7.55 6.32 -36.61
N LYS A 277 7.16 7.40 -35.95
CA LYS A 277 6.73 7.41 -34.55
C LYS A 277 5.33 7.97 -34.42
N GLU A 278 4.51 7.36 -33.57
CA GLU A 278 3.23 7.92 -33.15
C GLU A 278 3.12 7.93 -31.62
N ALA A 279 2.58 9.01 -31.07
CA ALA A 279 2.60 9.31 -29.65
C ALA A 279 1.35 8.84 -28.93
N PHE A 280 1.53 8.13 -27.82
CA PHE A 280 0.43 7.76 -26.94
C PHE A 280 -0.01 8.95 -26.07
N GLN A 281 -1.26 8.92 -25.63
CA GLN A 281 -1.83 9.82 -24.63
C GLN A 281 -1.89 9.12 -23.28
N TYR A 282 -1.57 9.83 -22.20
CA TYR A 282 -1.72 9.28 -20.86
C TYR A 282 -3.20 9.14 -20.52
N ALA A 283 -3.57 7.97 -19.99
CA ALA A 283 -4.95 7.60 -19.65
C ALA A 283 -5.16 7.41 -18.13
N GLY A 284 -4.12 7.64 -17.33
CA GLY A 284 -4.16 7.48 -15.88
C GLY A 284 -3.54 6.17 -15.38
N LYS A 285 -3.08 6.19 -14.14
CA LYS A 285 -2.56 5.04 -13.36
C LYS A 285 -1.53 4.18 -14.11
N GLY A 286 -0.58 4.82 -14.77
CA GLY A 286 0.47 4.16 -15.54
C GLY A 286 0.01 3.57 -16.87
N ILE A 287 -1.14 4.02 -17.39
CA ILE A 287 -1.70 3.57 -18.66
C ILE A 287 -1.52 4.66 -19.72
N TRP A 288 -1.06 4.25 -20.90
CA TRP A 288 -1.02 5.09 -22.10
C TRP A 288 -1.85 4.45 -23.21
N GLU A 289 -2.56 5.26 -23.98
CA GLU A 289 -3.41 4.81 -25.07
C GLU A 289 -3.13 5.58 -26.37
N LEU A 290 -3.09 4.86 -27.47
CA LEU A 290 -3.07 5.39 -28.83
C LEU A 290 -4.31 4.84 -29.53
N LYS A 291 -5.31 5.71 -29.76
CA LYS A 291 -6.57 5.32 -30.37
C LYS A 291 -6.47 5.37 -31.89
N ASP A 292 -7.17 4.45 -32.54
CA ASP A 292 -7.33 4.43 -34.00
C ASP A 292 -5.99 4.47 -34.76
N TYR A 293 -4.98 3.77 -34.23
CA TYR A 293 -3.66 3.64 -34.85
C TYR A 293 -3.76 2.83 -36.13
N ASN A 294 -3.32 3.41 -37.25
CA ASN A 294 -3.20 2.70 -38.51
C ASN A 294 -1.91 1.89 -38.52
N VAL A 295 -2.03 0.56 -38.58
CA VAL A 295 -0.87 -0.33 -38.69
C VAL A 295 -0.33 -0.25 -40.12
N ARG A 296 0.78 0.46 -40.29
CA ARG A 296 1.45 0.66 -41.59
C ARG A 296 2.69 -0.23 -41.70
N LEU A 297 2.55 -1.32 -42.43
CA LEU A 297 3.63 -2.25 -42.74
C LEU A 297 4.46 -1.70 -43.89
N THR A 298 5.75 -2.03 -43.93
CA THR A 298 6.65 -1.51 -44.97
C THR A 298 6.97 -2.58 -46.00
N SER A 299 6.66 -2.36 -47.27
CA SER A 299 7.00 -3.31 -48.34
C SER A 299 8.52 -3.51 -48.45
N THR A 300 8.93 -4.75 -48.69
CA THR A 300 10.32 -5.16 -48.90
C THR A 300 10.40 -6.19 -50.04
N ASP A 301 11.60 -6.41 -50.58
CA ASP A 301 11.80 -7.40 -51.66
C ASP A 301 11.49 -8.85 -51.25
N TRP A 302 11.35 -9.11 -49.95
CA TRP A 302 11.02 -10.41 -49.35
C TRP A 302 9.60 -10.44 -48.76
N GLY A 303 8.79 -9.41 -49.00
CA GLY A 303 7.41 -9.28 -48.53
C GLY A 303 7.15 -7.92 -47.89
N PHE A 304 7.17 -7.89 -46.56
CA PHE A 304 7.02 -6.65 -45.78
C PHE A 304 7.64 -6.77 -44.40
N ASP A 305 8.02 -5.63 -43.83
CA ASP A 305 8.48 -5.48 -42.47
C ASP A 305 7.33 -5.07 -41.55
N GLU A 306 7.21 -5.78 -40.42
CA GLU A 306 6.20 -5.59 -39.40
C GLU A 306 6.80 -5.26 -38.01
N ARG A 307 8.09 -4.92 -37.95
CA ARG A 307 8.81 -4.78 -36.69
C ARG A 307 8.58 -3.40 -36.08
N TYR A 308 8.49 -3.36 -34.75
CA TYR A 308 8.37 -2.11 -34.01
C TYR A 308 8.95 -2.23 -32.59
N LYS A 309 9.14 -1.07 -31.97
CA LYS A 309 9.48 -0.91 -30.55
C LYS A 309 8.57 0.13 -29.90
N ILE A 310 8.51 0.12 -28.58
CA ILE A 310 7.94 1.22 -27.79
C ILE A 310 9.10 2.08 -27.30
N ILE A 311 8.95 3.40 -27.35
CA ILE A 311 9.97 4.36 -26.97
C ILE A 311 9.42 5.18 -25.82
N PHE A 312 10.10 5.17 -24.69
CA PHE A 312 9.88 6.11 -23.60
C PHE A 312 10.93 7.20 -23.69
N THR A 313 10.52 8.47 -23.75
CA THR A 313 11.43 9.60 -23.57
C THR A 313 11.36 10.02 -22.11
N VAL A 314 12.43 9.77 -21.36
CA VAL A 314 12.52 10.03 -19.92
C VAL A 314 13.60 11.08 -19.68
N ASN A 315 13.23 12.23 -19.11
CA ASN A 315 14.11 13.39 -18.96
C ASN A 315 14.89 13.75 -20.27
N GLY A 316 14.21 13.69 -21.41
CA GLY A 316 14.77 13.96 -22.73
C GLY A 316 15.62 12.84 -23.34
N VAL A 317 15.75 11.69 -22.66
CA VAL A 317 16.54 10.54 -23.15
C VAL A 317 15.60 9.43 -23.63
N GLU A 318 15.85 8.91 -24.83
CA GLU A 318 15.06 7.80 -25.38
C GLU A 318 15.53 6.45 -24.81
N GLU A 319 14.59 5.74 -24.17
CA GLU A 319 14.70 4.35 -23.74
C GLU A 319 13.83 3.48 -24.66
N GLU A 320 14.44 2.49 -25.31
CA GLU A 320 13.71 1.58 -26.20
C GLU A 320 13.23 0.32 -25.47
N TRP A 321 12.03 -0.13 -25.77
CA TRP A 321 11.38 -1.28 -25.17
C TRP A 321 10.97 -2.30 -26.23
N GLY A 322 11.29 -3.56 -25.96
CA GLY A 322 11.07 -4.70 -26.84
C GLY A 322 10.48 -5.90 -26.09
N GLN A 323 10.43 -7.05 -26.76
CA GLN A 323 9.93 -8.30 -26.17
C GLN A 323 10.69 -8.63 -24.88
N ALA A 324 9.95 -8.91 -23.79
CA ALA A 324 10.55 -9.45 -22.58
C ALA A 324 10.92 -10.93 -22.76
N GLY A 325 11.99 -11.37 -22.08
CA GLY A 325 12.44 -12.76 -22.11
C GLY A 325 13.17 -13.16 -23.39
N THR A 326 13.08 -14.44 -23.76
CA THR A 326 13.77 -14.98 -24.95
C THR A 326 13.17 -14.40 -26.23
N PHE A 327 14.02 -13.84 -27.08
CA PHE A 327 13.60 -13.27 -28.37
C PHE A 327 12.86 -14.31 -29.22
N TYR A 328 11.67 -13.93 -29.69
CA TYR A 328 10.86 -14.73 -30.59
C TYR A 328 10.74 -14.00 -31.92
N ASP A 329 11.42 -14.54 -32.93
CA ASP A 329 11.47 -13.95 -34.26
C ASP A 329 10.23 -14.21 -35.13
N PRO A 330 9.52 -15.34 -35.09
CA PRO A 330 8.37 -15.53 -35.95
C PRO A 330 7.26 -14.50 -35.70
N ARG A 331 6.40 -14.27 -36.72
CA ARG A 331 5.20 -13.46 -36.51
C ARG A 331 4.29 -14.13 -35.47
N PRO A 332 3.92 -13.42 -34.39
CA PRO A 332 3.09 -14.00 -33.33
C PRO A 332 1.60 -13.95 -33.70
N SER A 333 0.79 -14.79 -33.06
CA SER A 333 -0.64 -14.47 -32.88
C SER A 333 -0.80 -13.54 -31.69
N ILE A 334 -1.80 -12.67 -31.72
CA ILE A 334 -2.09 -11.70 -30.66
C ILE A 334 -2.29 -12.33 -29.27
N ASP A 335 -2.70 -13.59 -29.20
CA ASP A 335 -2.95 -14.33 -27.96
C ASP A 335 -1.78 -15.23 -27.52
N ARG A 336 -0.62 -15.14 -28.18
CA ARG A 336 0.57 -15.89 -27.77
C ARG A 336 0.96 -15.51 -26.33
N PRO A 337 1.14 -16.49 -25.42
CA PRO A 337 1.62 -16.22 -24.07
C PRO A 337 2.94 -15.44 -24.05
N GLY A 338 3.00 -14.38 -23.24
CA GLY A 338 4.17 -13.52 -23.08
C GLY A 338 4.47 -12.58 -24.26
N TYR A 339 3.69 -12.60 -25.36
CA TYR A 339 3.90 -11.69 -26.50
C TYR A 339 3.86 -10.21 -26.08
N ARG A 340 2.96 -9.90 -25.15
CA ARG A 340 2.63 -8.55 -24.70
C ARG A 340 3.65 -7.98 -23.73
N ASP A 341 4.38 -8.86 -23.05
CA ASP A 341 5.33 -8.49 -22.01
C ASP A 341 6.49 -7.70 -22.61
N MET A 342 6.80 -6.58 -22.00
CA MET A 342 7.80 -5.64 -22.49
C MET A 342 8.87 -5.34 -21.45
N ALA A 343 10.09 -5.16 -21.93
CA ALA A 343 11.26 -4.82 -21.13
C ALA A 343 12.17 -3.83 -21.89
N PRO A 344 13.01 -3.06 -21.18
CA PRO A 344 14.05 -2.26 -21.83
C PRO A 344 14.92 -3.13 -22.72
N THR A 345 15.36 -2.56 -23.85
CA THR A 345 16.18 -3.25 -24.82
C THR A 345 17.26 -2.34 -25.39
N GLU A 346 18.22 -2.93 -26.09
CA GLU A 346 19.31 -2.17 -26.72
C GLU A 346 18.75 -1.19 -27.75
N SER A 347 19.23 0.05 -27.68
CA SER A 347 18.79 1.12 -28.58
C SER A 347 19.31 0.91 -30.00
N GLY A 348 18.43 1.10 -30.97
CA GLY A 348 18.79 1.09 -32.39
C GLY A 348 17.67 0.56 -33.26
N GLN A 349 17.82 0.77 -34.56
CA GLN A 349 16.83 0.32 -35.54
C GLN A 349 16.63 -1.20 -35.48
N TRP A 350 17.74 -1.94 -35.39
CA TRP A 350 17.76 -3.42 -35.43
C TRP A 350 18.35 -4.06 -34.18
N ALA A 351 18.99 -3.26 -33.32
CA ALA A 351 19.61 -3.72 -32.09
C ALA A 351 18.55 -4.18 -31.08
N GLY A 352 18.91 -5.10 -30.18
CA GLY A 352 18.01 -5.58 -29.13
C GLY A 352 16.77 -6.34 -29.62
N ALA A 353 15.91 -6.67 -28.67
CA ALA A 353 14.63 -7.31 -28.89
C ALA A 353 13.64 -6.33 -29.53
N GLN A 354 12.81 -6.83 -30.45
CA GLN A 354 11.80 -6.07 -31.15
C GLN A 354 10.49 -6.83 -31.15
N PHE A 355 9.37 -6.13 -31.22
CA PHE A 355 8.09 -6.77 -31.50
C PHE A 355 7.88 -6.92 -33.00
N LYS A 356 7.02 -7.84 -33.38
CA LYS A 356 6.40 -7.93 -34.72
C LYS A 356 4.91 -7.76 -34.54
N PHE A 357 4.25 -7.02 -35.43
CA PHE A 357 2.78 -6.96 -35.42
C PHE A 357 2.22 -8.37 -35.56
N PRO A 358 1.13 -8.69 -34.83
CA PRO A 358 0.59 -10.04 -34.83
C PRO A 358 -0.10 -10.34 -36.17
N ASN A 359 -0.35 -11.63 -36.44
CA ASN A 359 -1.00 -12.10 -37.68
C ASN A 359 -2.29 -11.33 -38.01
N GLU A 360 -3.07 -11.02 -36.98
CA GLU A 360 -4.38 -10.37 -37.04
C GLU A 360 -4.29 -8.89 -37.50
N LEU A 361 -3.10 -8.31 -37.52
CA LEU A 361 -2.83 -6.94 -37.98
C LEU A 361 -1.98 -6.91 -39.26
N CYS A 362 -1.83 -8.05 -39.95
CA CYS A 362 -1.00 -8.16 -41.15
C CYS A 362 -1.79 -8.66 -42.37
N ASP A 363 -1.79 -7.87 -43.45
CA ASP A 363 -2.35 -8.27 -44.75
C ASP A 363 -1.32 -8.01 -45.87
N PRO A 364 -0.74 -9.06 -46.49
CA PRO A 364 0.22 -8.90 -47.59
C PRO A 364 -0.37 -8.20 -48.82
N GLY A 365 -1.69 -8.22 -49.01
CA GLY A 365 -2.38 -7.57 -50.12
C GLY A 365 -2.72 -6.10 -49.85
N ASN A 366 -2.72 -5.66 -48.58
CA ASN A 366 -2.96 -4.28 -48.18
C ASN A 366 -2.22 -3.94 -46.88
N LEU A 367 -1.02 -3.37 -47.04
CA LEU A 367 -0.07 -3.09 -45.95
C LEU A 367 -0.50 -2.02 -44.95
N SER A 368 -1.66 -1.39 -45.15
CA SER A 368 -2.23 -0.39 -44.25
C SER A 368 -3.72 -0.62 -43.97
N ARG A 369 -4.19 -1.87 -44.13
CA ARG A 369 -5.60 -2.25 -43.93
C ARG A 369 -6.06 -1.95 -42.51
N TYR A 370 -5.30 -2.40 -41.52
CA TYR A 370 -5.83 -2.49 -40.17
C TYR A 370 -5.64 -1.21 -39.35
N TYR A 371 -6.65 -0.94 -38.52
CA TYR A 371 -6.65 0.06 -37.46
C TYR A 371 -6.87 -0.62 -36.11
N THR A 372 -6.26 -0.10 -35.04
CA THR A 372 -6.36 -0.68 -33.70
C THR A 372 -6.12 0.39 -32.63
N ASP A 373 -6.67 0.19 -31.44
CA ASP A 373 -6.22 0.95 -30.28
C ASP A 373 -5.04 0.22 -29.65
N VAL A 374 -3.94 0.92 -29.39
CA VAL A 374 -2.78 0.37 -28.69
C VAL A 374 -2.80 0.87 -27.25
N ARG A 375 -2.64 -0.03 -26.29
CA ARG A 375 -2.56 0.30 -24.86
C ARG A 375 -1.23 -0.16 -24.29
N ILE A 376 -0.52 0.72 -23.58
CA ILE A 376 0.62 0.38 -22.74
C ILE A 376 0.17 0.39 -21.27
N SER A 377 0.57 -0.63 -20.51
CA SER A 377 0.21 -0.79 -19.09
C SER A 377 1.45 -0.95 -18.23
N MET A 378 1.80 0.10 -17.49
CA MET A 378 2.92 0.13 -16.53
C MET A 378 2.42 -0.05 -15.08
N THR A 379 1.64 -1.11 -14.83
CA THR A 379 0.94 -1.34 -13.56
C THR A 379 1.61 -2.40 -12.68
N ALA A 380 1.30 -2.39 -11.37
CA ALA A 380 1.98 -3.24 -10.39
C ALA A 380 1.69 -4.75 -10.53
N GLU A 381 0.44 -5.11 -10.81
CA GLU A 381 -0.08 -6.49 -10.70
C GLU A 381 0.44 -7.47 -11.75
N ARG A 382 0.89 -6.95 -12.90
CA ARG A 382 1.32 -7.76 -14.05
C ARG A 382 2.68 -7.29 -14.54
N ASN A 383 3.31 -8.06 -15.42
CA ASN A 383 4.42 -7.54 -16.22
C ASN A 383 3.98 -6.24 -16.91
N TYR A 384 4.94 -5.37 -17.21
CA TYR A 384 4.64 -4.25 -18.09
C TYR A 384 4.27 -4.82 -19.45
N THR A 385 3.18 -4.33 -20.04
CA THR A 385 2.64 -4.88 -21.28
C THR A 385 2.24 -3.82 -22.29
N HIS A 386 2.20 -4.22 -23.55
CA HIS A 386 1.42 -3.57 -24.59
C HIS A 386 0.28 -4.49 -25.05
N ASP A 387 -0.82 -3.92 -25.51
CA ASP A 387 -2.00 -4.65 -26.01
C ASP A 387 -2.56 -3.95 -27.26
N PHE A 388 -3.07 -4.75 -28.20
CA PHE A 388 -3.88 -4.28 -29.34
C PHE A 388 -5.35 -4.57 -29.07
N LEU A 389 -6.18 -3.55 -29.16
CA LEU A 389 -7.60 -3.61 -28.86
C LEU A 389 -8.39 -3.08 -30.07
N ASN A 390 -9.68 -3.41 -30.15
CA ASN A 390 -10.61 -2.84 -31.14
C ASN A 390 -10.07 -2.87 -32.58
N ILE A 391 -9.56 -4.03 -33.02
CA ILE A 391 -9.04 -4.22 -34.38
C ILE A 391 -10.16 -4.03 -35.41
N ARG A 392 -9.88 -3.22 -36.43
CA ARG A 392 -10.80 -2.77 -37.48
C ARG A 392 -10.10 -2.79 -38.84
N ASP A 393 -10.90 -2.90 -39.89
CA ASP A 393 -10.48 -2.96 -41.30
C ASP A 393 -10.78 -1.67 -42.07
#